data_AF-A0A974BFE2-F1
#
_entry.id   AF-A0A974BFE2-F1
#
_cell.length_a   1.000
_cell.length_b   1.000
_cell.length_c   1.000
_cell.angle_alpha   90.00
_cell.angle_beta   90.00
_cell.angle_gamma   90.00
#
_symmetry.space_group_name_H-M   'P 1'
#
loop_
_entity.id
_entity.type
_entity.pdbx_description
1 polymer ?
#
loop_
_entity_poly.entity_id
_entity_poly.type
_entity_poly.pdbx_seq_one_letter_code
_entity_poly.pdbx_strand_id
1 'polypeptide(L)'
;IVLLVKVSAGFPGVIQLLEWFKLPNSFLLVMEHLEQSQDLFHFIMEWGFLPEEMVWGLLCQVLKAVQHCTVERKRDFLTVVLDRDIKPGNILLDLATSDLKLTDFGCGTFLQDTVYTQFAGTLSHSPPEWIHHKSYHSEGATIWSLGILLHQMVCGKQPF
;
A
#
# COMPACT_ATOMS: atom_id res chain seq x y z
N ILE A 1 3.54 -5.72 12.22
CA ILE A 1 3.92 -7.15 12.35
C ILE A 1 2.74 -8.07 12.05
N VAL A 2 1.70 -8.10 12.89
CA VAL A 2 0.56 -9.02 12.73
C VAL A 2 -0.10 -8.91 11.35
N LEU A 3 -0.29 -7.69 10.84
CA LEU A 3 -0.87 -7.46 9.52
C LEU A 3 0.05 -7.99 8.41
N LEU A 4 1.32 -7.59 8.43
CA LEU A 4 2.31 -8.00 7.43
C LEU A 4 2.47 -9.53 7.37
N VAL A 5 2.47 -10.24 8.51
CA VAL A 5 2.49 -11.71 8.57
C VAL A 5 1.32 -12.34 7.80
N LYS A 6 0.15 -11.71 7.81
CA LYS A 6 -1.05 -12.24 7.13
C LYS A 6 -1.02 -12.05 5.62
N VAL A 7 -0.42 -10.96 5.15
CA VAL A 7 -0.44 -10.58 3.73
C VAL A 7 0.83 -10.97 2.98
N SER A 8 1.96 -11.13 3.67
CA SER A 8 3.24 -11.44 3.03
C SER A 8 3.21 -12.80 2.35
N ALA A 9 2.73 -13.85 3.03
CA ALA A 9 2.90 -15.25 2.63
C ALA A 9 2.61 -15.55 1.13
N GLY A 10 3.70 -15.62 0.34
CA GLY A 10 3.70 -16.17 -1.02
C GLY A 10 3.02 -15.31 -2.09
N PHE A 11 2.76 -14.03 -1.82
CA PHE A 11 2.20 -13.12 -2.83
C PHE A 11 3.26 -12.11 -3.31
N PRO A 12 3.58 -12.06 -4.62
CA PRO A 12 4.71 -11.29 -5.12
C PRO A 12 4.53 -9.77 -4.99
N GLY A 13 3.30 -9.25 -5.01
CA GLY A 13 3.03 -7.81 -4.95
C GLY A 13 3.02 -7.20 -3.55
N VAL A 14 3.45 -7.93 -2.52
CA VAL A 14 3.61 -7.46 -1.13
C VAL A 14 5.00 -7.86 -0.64
N ILE A 15 5.66 -6.96 0.08
CA ILE A 15 6.99 -7.23 0.65
C ILE A 15 6.94 -8.45 1.59
N GLN A 16 7.83 -9.41 1.38
CA GLN A 16 7.89 -10.62 2.19
C GLN A 16 8.53 -10.33 3.54
N LEU A 17 7.80 -10.58 4.64
CA LEU A 17 8.39 -10.69 5.97
C LEU A 17 9.00 -12.08 6.14
N LEU A 18 10.33 -12.13 6.27
CA LEU A 18 11.10 -13.36 6.42
C LEU A 18 11.16 -13.80 7.88
N GLU A 19 11.44 -12.85 8.78
CA GLU A 19 11.54 -13.10 10.21
C GLU A 19 11.26 -11.82 11.01
N TRP A 20 10.92 -11.95 12.30
CA TRP A 20 10.81 -10.81 13.20
C TRP A 20 11.26 -11.16 14.61
N PHE A 21 11.83 -10.18 15.31
CA PHE A 21 12.32 -10.33 16.67
C PHE A 21 11.68 -9.29 17.59
N LYS A 22 11.31 -9.73 18.79
CA LYS A 22 10.91 -8.82 19.88
C LYS A 22 12.14 -8.42 20.69
N LEU A 23 12.40 -7.13 20.76
CA LEU A 23 13.40 -6.52 21.64
C LEU A 23 12.69 -5.91 22.87
N PRO A 24 13.42 -5.47 23.92
CA PRO A 24 12.78 -4.94 25.13
C PRO A 24 11.80 -3.78 24.89
N ASN A 25 12.16 -2.84 24.00
CA ASN A 25 11.40 -1.62 23.71
C ASN A 25 11.07 -1.43 22.22
N SER A 26 11.31 -2.44 21.39
CA SER A 26 11.16 -2.32 19.93
C SER A 26 10.98 -3.69 19.28
N PHE A 27 10.76 -3.68 17.97
CA PHE A 27 10.72 -4.87 17.14
C PHE A 27 11.68 -4.72 15.98
N LEU A 28 12.30 -5.82 15.58
CA LEU A 28 13.12 -5.91 14.38
C LEU A 28 12.38 -6.75 13.35
N LEU A 29 12.27 -6.25 12.12
CA LEU A 29 11.64 -6.94 11.00
C LEU A 29 12.69 -7.25 9.95
N VAL A 30 12.86 -8.52 9.63
CA VAL A 30 13.69 -8.99 8.51
C VAL A 30 12.78 -9.22 7.33
N MET A 31 12.96 -8.45 6.27
CA MET A 31 12.12 -8.47 5.08
C MET A 31 12.96 -8.85 3.86
N GLU A 32 12.30 -9.29 2.78
CA GLU A 32 12.98 -9.44 1.50
C GLU A 32 13.62 -8.12 1.07
N HIS A 33 14.72 -8.23 0.33
CA HIS A 33 15.47 -7.11 -0.19
C HIS A 33 15.51 -7.22 -1.72
N LEU A 34 15.11 -6.15 -2.40
CA LEU A 34 15.16 -6.03 -3.85
C LEU A 34 16.42 -5.25 -4.22
N GLU A 35 17.44 -5.92 -4.78
CA GLU A 35 18.77 -5.34 -4.98
C GLU A 35 18.79 -4.10 -5.87
N GLN A 36 17.99 -4.08 -6.94
CA GLN A 36 17.88 -2.97 -7.88
C GLN A 36 16.50 -2.34 -7.76
N SER A 37 16.15 -1.85 -6.57
CA SER A 37 14.86 -1.22 -6.33
C SER A 37 14.93 0.23 -5.91
N GLN A 38 13.82 0.92 -6.14
CA GLN A 38 13.58 2.28 -5.72
C GLN A 38 12.10 2.42 -5.34
N ASP A 39 11.78 3.32 -4.40
CA ASP A 39 10.38 3.62 -4.16
C ASP A 39 9.77 4.42 -5.32
N LEU A 40 8.47 4.22 -5.56
CA LEU A 40 7.76 4.81 -6.68
C LEU A 40 7.70 6.35 -6.57
N PHE A 41 7.83 6.91 -5.36
CA PHE A 41 7.88 8.37 -5.18
C PHE A 41 9.12 8.95 -5.87
N HIS A 42 10.32 8.46 -5.55
CA HIS A 42 11.53 8.95 -6.19
C HIS A 42 11.57 8.62 -7.69
N PHE A 43 11.05 7.46 -8.09
CA PHE A 43 10.95 7.09 -9.51
C PHE A 43 10.11 8.11 -10.32
N ILE A 44 8.94 8.51 -9.80
CA ILE A 44 8.10 9.56 -10.42
C ILE A 44 8.83 10.90 -10.44
N MET A 45 9.51 11.26 -9.35
CA MET A 45 10.23 12.54 -9.25
C MET A 45 11.37 12.66 -10.27
N GLU A 46 12.08 11.58 -10.56
CA GLU A 46 13.16 11.56 -11.56
C GLU A 46 12.63 11.67 -12.99
N TRP A 47 11.50 11.00 -13.28
CA TRP A 47 10.86 11.04 -14.60
C TRP A 47 10.04 12.32 -14.84
N GLY A 48 9.59 12.97 -13.78
CA GLY A 48 8.64 14.08 -13.83
C GLY A 48 7.20 13.61 -14.02
N PHE A 49 6.91 12.67 -14.93
CA PHE A 49 5.64 11.97 -15.05
C PHE A 49 5.85 10.66 -15.82
N LEU A 50 4.95 9.69 -15.65
CA LEU A 50 5.09 8.37 -16.27
C LEU A 50 4.24 8.26 -17.54
N PRO A 51 4.74 7.61 -18.60
CA PRO A 51 3.95 7.28 -19.79
C PRO A 51 2.74 6.41 -19.44
N GLU A 52 1.60 6.64 -20.09
CA GLU A 52 0.33 5.96 -19.79
C GLU A 52 0.43 4.43 -19.83
N GLU A 53 1.19 3.87 -20.77
CA GLU A 53 1.43 2.43 -20.88
C GLU A 53 2.12 1.86 -19.63
N MET A 54 3.12 2.58 -19.10
CA MET A 54 3.81 2.21 -17.86
C MET A 54 2.88 2.35 -16.66
N VAL A 55 2.14 3.46 -16.59
CA VAL A 55 1.15 3.73 -15.52
C VAL A 55 0.13 2.61 -15.46
N TRP A 56 -0.38 2.15 -16.59
CA TRP A 56 -1.34 1.06 -16.67
C TRP A 56 -0.76 -0.23 -16.09
N GLY A 57 0.46 -0.60 -16.50
CA GLY A 57 1.16 -1.78 -15.98
C GLY A 57 1.34 -1.73 -14.46
N LEU A 58 1.80 -0.59 -13.94
CA LEU A 58 2.00 -0.38 -12.50
C LEU A 58 0.68 -0.37 -11.73
N LEU A 59 -0.33 0.38 -12.20
CA LEU A 59 -1.65 0.45 -11.56
C LEU A 59 -2.30 -0.94 -11.48
N CYS A 60 -2.22 -1.75 -12.53
CA CYS A 60 -2.72 -3.12 -12.52
C CYS A 60 -2.05 -3.97 -11.43
N GLN A 61 -0.75 -3.81 -11.21
CA GLN A 61 -0.05 -4.53 -10.14
C GLN A 61 -0.46 -4.02 -8.75
N VAL A 62 -0.61 -2.69 -8.55
CA VAL A 62 -1.09 -2.12 -7.30
C VAL A 62 -2.48 -2.66 -6.97
N LEU A 63 -3.40 -2.65 -7.94
CA LEU A 63 -4.76 -3.15 -7.76
C LEU A 63 -4.78 -4.63 -7.37
N LYS A 64 -3.94 -5.46 -8.00
CA LYS A 64 -3.78 -6.87 -7.61
C LYS A 64 -3.26 -7.03 -6.18
N ALA A 65 -2.31 -6.18 -5.77
CA ALA A 65 -1.78 -6.22 -4.41
C ALA A 65 -2.81 -5.77 -3.36
N VAL A 66 -3.53 -4.69 -3.63
CA VAL A 66 -4.63 -4.22 -2.77
C VAL A 66 -5.72 -5.28 -2.67
N GLN A 67 -6.13 -5.88 -3.80
CA GLN A 67 -7.10 -6.98 -3.82
C GLN A 67 -6.61 -8.19 -3.03
N HIS A 68 -5.32 -8.53 -3.10
CA HIS A 68 -4.76 -9.61 -2.27
C HIS A 68 -4.88 -9.31 -0.76
N CYS A 69 -4.73 -8.05 -0.36
CA CYS A 69 -4.91 -7.64 1.05
C CYS A 69 -6.39 -7.61 1.47
N THR A 70 -7.30 -7.24 0.56
CA THR A 70 -8.72 -6.97 0.85
C THR A 70 -9.69 -8.11 0.50
N VAL A 71 -9.27 -9.13 -0.26
CA VAL A 71 -10.13 -10.25 -0.65
C VAL A 71 -10.03 -11.40 0.35
N GLU A 72 -11.20 -11.86 0.79
CA GLU A 72 -11.38 -13.02 1.65
C GLU A 72 -10.95 -14.31 0.93
N ARG A 73 -9.81 -14.90 1.31
CA ARG A 73 -9.45 -16.26 0.86
C ARG A 73 -10.23 -17.28 1.70
N LYS A 74 -11.02 -18.10 1.02
CA LYS A 74 -11.95 -19.13 1.52
C LYS A 74 -11.33 -20.30 2.32
N ARG A 75 -10.26 -20.12 3.08
CA ARG A 75 -9.75 -21.18 3.96
C ARG A 75 -9.43 -20.62 5.33
N ASP A 76 -10.34 -20.89 6.24
CA ASP A 76 -10.17 -21.02 7.68
C ASP A 76 -9.36 -19.89 8.34
N PHE A 77 -10.09 -18.87 8.82
CA PHE A 77 -9.62 -17.74 9.65
C PHE A 77 -8.88 -16.60 8.93
N LEU A 78 -9.34 -16.19 7.74
CA LEU A 78 -8.73 -15.08 7.04
C LEU A 78 -9.16 -13.72 7.60
N THR A 79 -8.23 -13.03 8.25
CA THR A 79 -8.42 -11.62 8.64
C THR A 79 -7.93 -10.76 7.49
N VAL A 80 -8.87 -10.07 6.85
CA VAL A 80 -8.61 -9.16 5.74
C VAL A 80 -7.90 -7.90 6.28
N VAL A 81 -6.96 -7.35 5.52
CA VAL A 81 -6.13 -6.22 5.94
C VAL A 81 -6.45 -4.99 5.09
N LEU A 82 -6.72 -3.88 5.76
CA LEU A 82 -6.79 -2.55 5.17
C LEU A 82 -5.45 -1.84 5.39
N ASP A 83 -4.76 -1.46 4.32
CA ASP A 83 -3.44 -0.81 4.35
C ASP A 83 -3.48 0.61 4.95
N ARG A 84 -4.48 1.41 4.53
CA ARG A 84 -4.70 2.82 4.92
C ARG A 84 -3.61 3.84 4.53
N ASP A 85 -2.49 3.44 3.93
CA ASP A 85 -1.41 4.36 3.56
C ASP A 85 -0.83 4.07 2.17
N ILE A 86 -1.69 3.69 1.22
CA ILE A 86 -1.33 3.54 -0.20
C ILE A 86 -0.88 4.90 -0.75
N LYS A 87 0.42 4.99 -1.08
CA LYS A 87 1.08 6.15 -1.66
C LYS A 87 2.37 5.71 -2.36
N PRO A 88 2.94 6.53 -3.28
CA PRO A 88 4.15 6.15 -4.00
C PRO A 88 5.33 5.77 -3.10
N GLY A 89 5.48 6.43 -1.94
CA GLY A 89 6.57 6.14 -1.00
C GLY A 89 6.46 4.78 -0.30
N ASN A 90 5.29 4.14 -0.32
CA ASN A 90 5.06 2.80 0.25
C ASN A 90 4.99 1.73 -0.86
N ILE A 91 5.47 2.03 -2.05
CA ILE A 91 5.51 1.10 -3.20
C ILE A 91 6.96 1.01 -3.65
N LEU A 92 7.55 -0.18 -3.56
CA LEU A 92 8.87 -0.46 -4.12
C LEU A 92 8.72 -0.96 -5.55
N LEU A 93 9.54 -0.46 -6.46
CA LEU A 93 9.66 -0.88 -7.84
C LEU A 93 11.01 -1.58 -8.03
N ASP A 94 10.99 -2.82 -8.50
CA ASP A 94 12.17 -3.51 -9.02
C ASP A 94 12.48 -2.95 -10.41
N LEU A 95 13.62 -2.28 -10.57
CA LEU A 95 14.01 -1.62 -11.82
C LEU A 95 14.44 -2.62 -12.90
N ALA A 96 14.82 -3.85 -12.53
CA ALA A 96 15.21 -4.88 -13.48
C ALA A 96 14.00 -5.58 -14.09
N THR A 97 12.95 -5.83 -13.29
CA THR A 97 11.75 -6.56 -13.75
C THR A 97 10.52 -5.68 -13.98
N SER A 98 10.51 -4.45 -13.46
CA SER A 98 9.32 -3.59 -13.38
C SER A 98 8.19 -4.16 -12.53
N ASP A 99 8.50 -5.10 -11.63
CA ASP A 99 7.56 -5.60 -10.62
C ASP A 99 7.49 -4.64 -9.44
N LEU A 100 6.28 -4.43 -8.91
CA LEU A 100 6.09 -3.62 -7.70
C LEU A 100 5.70 -4.45 -6.49
N LYS A 101 6.05 -3.93 -5.32
CA LYS A 101 5.66 -4.48 -4.03
C LYS A 101 5.13 -3.40 -3.10
N LEU A 102 3.94 -3.63 -2.54
CA LEU A 102 3.46 -2.84 -1.41
C LEU A 102 4.33 -3.11 -0.18
N THR A 103 4.69 -2.04 0.50
CA THR A 103 5.43 -2.07 1.76
C THR A 103 4.72 -1.23 2.82
N ASP A 104 5.22 -1.29 4.04
CA ASP A 104 4.77 -0.51 5.20
C ASP A 104 3.28 -0.64 5.55
N PHE A 105 2.94 -1.75 6.21
CA PHE A 105 1.63 -1.97 6.83
C PHE A 105 1.54 -1.39 8.25
N GLY A 106 2.40 -0.43 8.61
CA GLY A 106 2.42 0.20 9.94
C GLY A 106 1.16 1.00 10.25
N CYS A 107 0.55 1.59 9.22
CA CYS A 107 -0.71 2.32 9.32
C CYS A 107 -1.94 1.42 9.14
N GLY A 108 -1.75 0.14 8.81
CA GLY A 108 -2.84 -0.76 8.49
C GLY A 108 -3.75 -1.10 9.67
N THR A 109 -4.86 -1.76 9.37
CA THR A 109 -5.80 -2.32 10.34
C THR A 109 -6.48 -3.54 9.75
N PHE A 110 -7.19 -4.29 10.59
CA PHE A 110 -8.11 -5.30 10.07
C PHE A 110 -9.28 -4.63 9.35
N LEU A 111 -9.67 -5.22 8.22
CA LEU A 111 -10.87 -4.82 7.50
C LEU A 111 -12.08 -5.12 8.38
N GLN A 112 -13.00 -4.17 8.43
CA GLN A 112 -14.29 -4.28 9.10
C GLN A 112 -15.33 -3.61 8.21
N ASP A 113 -16.55 -4.13 8.25
CA ASP A 113 -17.67 -3.62 7.45
C ASP A 113 -18.26 -2.31 8.01
N THR A 114 -17.81 -1.92 9.20
CA THR A 114 -18.26 -0.73 9.92
C THR A 114 -17.43 0.50 9.58
N VAL A 115 -17.96 1.67 9.93
CA VAL A 115 -17.27 2.95 9.80
C VAL A 115 -16.01 2.97 10.66
N TYR A 116 -14.91 3.46 10.08
CA TYR A 116 -13.68 3.77 10.80
C TYR A 116 -13.74 5.22 11.30
N THR A 117 -13.48 5.42 12.59
CA THR A 117 -13.41 6.74 13.23
C THR A 117 -11.99 7.15 13.63
N GLN A 118 -11.00 6.35 13.21
CA GLN A 118 -9.58 6.58 13.44
C GLN A 118 -8.81 6.43 12.12
N PHE A 119 -7.84 7.31 11.89
CA PHE A 119 -6.98 7.30 10.72
C PHE A 119 -5.52 7.36 11.15
N ALA A 120 -4.67 6.58 10.49
CA ALA A 120 -3.23 6.52 10.77
C ALA A 120 -2.36 6.79 9.54
N GLY A 121 -2.95 6.90 8.34
CA GLY A 121 -2.21 7.10 7.09
C GLY A 121 -1.79 8.54 6.82
N THR A 122 -1.29 8.79 5.62
CA THR A 122 -0.84 10.10 5.17
C THR A 122 -2.04 11.03 4.89
N LEU A 123 -2.11 12.16 5.58
CA LEU A 123 -3.26 13.09 5.49
C LEU A 123 -3.53 13.61 4.07
N SER A 124 -2.49 13.85 3.27
CA SER A 124 -2.65 14.29 1.87
C SER A 124 -3.30 13.23 0.97
N HIS A 125 -3.35 11.96 1.41
CA HIS A 125 -4.02 10.86 0.73
C HIS A 125 -5.37 10.50 1.38
N SER A 126 -5.77 11.23 2.42
CA SER A 126 -7.01 10.94 3.14
C SER A 126 -8.24 11.39 2.34
N PRO A 127 -9.34 10.63 2.37
CA PRO A 127 -10.54 10.97 1.63
C PRO A 127 -11.28 12.16 2.29
N PRO A 128 -12.08 12.92 1.54
CA PRO A 128 -12.71 14.14 2.03
C PRO A 128 -13.65 13.88 3.20
N GLU A 129 -14.35 12.74 3.26
CA GLU A 129 -15.19 12.37 4.40
C GLU A 129 -14.41 12.22 5.71
N TRP A 130 -13.13 11.79 5.65
CA TRP A 130 -12.27 11.81 6.83
C TRP A 130 -11.96 13.25 7.26
N ILE A 131 -11.67 14.14 6.30
CA ILE A 131 -11.36 15.54 6.58
C ILE A 131 -12.55 16.22 7.27
N HIS A 132 -13.76 16.04 6.74
CA HIS A 132 -14.98 16.72 7.18
C HIS A 132 -15.69 16.06 8.36
N HIS A 133 -15.75 14.73 8.40
CA HIS A 133 -16.59 13.99 9.35
C HIS A 133 -15.78 13.13 10.33
N LYS A 134 -14.45 13.04 10.16
CA LYS A 134 -13.58 12.15 10.95
C LYS A 134 -14.07 10.69 10.91
N SER A 135 -14.63 10.30 9.78
CA SER A 135 -15.18 8.96 9.54
C SER A 135 -15.05 8.57 8.08
N TYR A 136 -14.77 7.29 7.80
CA TYR A 136 -14.72 6.78 6.43
C TYR A 136 -15.08 5.28 6.37
N HIS A 137 -15.44 4.82 5.18
CA HIS A 137 -15.53 3.39 4.86
C HIS A 137 -14.28 2.95 4.11
N SER A 138 -13.84 1.70 4.34
CA SER A 138 -12.61 1.13 3.80
C SER A 138 -12.53 1.20 2.27
N GLU A 139 -13.60 0.80 1.57
CA GLU A 139 -13.63 0.75 0.11
C GLU A 139 -13.48 2.15 -0.50
N GLY A 140 -14.30 3.11 -0.08
CA GLY A 140 -14.24 4.49 -0.55
C GLY A 140 -12.89 5.16 -0.30
N ALA A 141 -12.33 4.97 0.91
CA ALA A 141 -11.02 5.50 1.26
C ALA A 141 -9.88 4.88 0.42
N THR A 142 -9.97 3.57 0.12
CA THR A 142 -8.98 2.86 -0.69
C THR A 142 -9.05 3.32 -2.15
N ILE A 143 -10.25 3.47 -2.72
CA ILE A 143 -10.43 3.98 -4.08
C ILE A 143 -9.92 5.42 -4.20
N TRP A 144 -10.16 6.25 -3.18
CA TRP A 144 -9.66 7.62 -3.13
C TRP A 144 -8.13 7.69 -3.17
N SER A 145 -7.44 6.93 -2.30
CA SER A 145 -5.97 6.92 -2.27
C SER A 145 -5.37 6.37 -3.57
N LEU A 146 -6.00 5.35 -4.19
CA LEU A 146 -5.63 4.86 -5.52
C LEU A 146 -5.78 5.93 -6.61
N GLY A 147 -6.82 6.78 -6.52
CA GLY A 147 -7.01 7.91 -7.43
C GLY A 147 -5.91 8.97 -7.29
N ILE A 148 -5.49 9.28 -6.06
CA ILE A 148 -4.36 10.19 -5.79
C ILE A 148 -3.06 9.60 -6.34
N LEU A 149 -2.81 8.32 -6.10
CA LEU A 149 -1.64 7.61 -6.62
C LEU A 149 -1.61 7.64 -8.16
N LEU A 150 -2.74 7.35 -8.82
CA LEU A 150 -2.86 7.44 -10.27
C LEU A 150 -2.55 8.85 -10.78
N HIS A 151 -3.13 9.87 -10.16
CA HIS A 151 -2.85 11.27 -10.52
C HIS A 151 -1.36 11.60 -10.37
N GLN A 152 -0.72 11.18 -9.28
CA GLN A 152 0.72 11.40 -9.08
C GLN A 152 1.56 10.72 -10.17
N MET A 153 1.21 9.51 -10.59
CA MET A 153 1.92 8.83 -11.68
C MET A 153 1.80 9.56 -13.02
N VAL A 154 0.60 10.03 -13.39
CA VAL A 154 0.36 10.66 -14.71
C VAL A 154 0.72 12.15 -14.76
N CYS A 155 0.70 12.85 -13.62
CA CYS A 155 0.95 14.30 -13.55
C CYS A 155 2.24 14.68 -12.82
N GLY A 156 2.92 13.74 -12.18
CA GLY A 156 4.16 14.01 -11.45
C GLY A 156 3.99 14.64 -10.06
N LYS A 157 2.76 14.98 -9.69
CA LYS A 157 2.47 15.76 -8.47
C LYS A 157 1.12 15.37 -7.89
N GLN A 158 0.93 15.69 -6.61
CA GLN A 158 -0.36 15.48 -5.95
C GLN A 158 -1.43 16.40 -6.55
N PRO A 159 -2.70 15.95 -6.59
CA PRO A 159 -3.81 16.77 -7.07
C PRO A 159 -4.20 17.90 -6.10
N PHE A 160 -3.87 17.76 -4.81
CA PHE A 160 -4.21 18.67 -3.72
C PHE A 160 -3.03 18.93 -2.80
#